data_AF-A0A356WDV4-F1
#
_entry.id   AF-A0A356WDV4-F1
#
_cell.length_a   1.000
_cell.length_b   1.000
_cell.length_c   1.000
_cell.angle_alpha   90.00
_cell.angle_beta   90.00
_cell.angle_gamma   90.00
#
_symmetry.space_group_name_H-M   'P 1'
#
loop_
_entity.id
_entity.type
_entity.pdbx_description
1 polymer ?
#
loop_
_entity_poly.entity_id
_entity_poly.type
_entity_poly.pdbx_seq_one_letter_code
_entity_poly.pdbx_strand_id
1 'polypeptide(L)'
;KELALDSETKIAIHVETSITDGPGGDSALVVSDKTARLVNQNDCRTGDLESLLSHGPIDLHWLQFSGAIWYPMVYEQDPATKHGLAQAKIESQFARAIKYVETLNARAVVPSAGPPCFLDEELFHLNMITGNETSIFPDQTKFLERLRVLGRHNDILAIPGTSIDVSPEKINVSLPKNIDVEKVFAEKEKYLRRYQADWSGWLRDEKAKWSTSKSGAQFDIIGALQTWFEPLLDLAPALRAGIGANCLIRTRKIEILINFQKGKVEKFTGQSFGFRFDIPQELLEIIVSNRAVDWSNSFFLSCRFIAWRSGEFNEYIYNFFKSLSVERMTRTEREAASRLNVNNDLSDEIEIGDYVMQRKCPHRQADLSVFGEINGAELTCSLHGWRFDLTDGHCLNAENRPLKVRKKTG
;
A
#
# COMPACT_ATOMS: atom_id res chain seq x y z
N LYS A 1 20.21 7.84 13.67
CA LYS A 1 21.64 7.96 14.10
C LYS A 1 22.48 7.11 13.17
N GLU A 2 23.69 7.55 12.81
CA GLU A 2 24.63 6.76 12.01
C GLU A 2 25.37 5.72 12.86
N LEU A 3 25.60 4.56 12.27
CA LEU A 3 26.48 3.50 12.74
C LEU A 3 27.58 3.30 11.70
N ALA A 4 28.84 3.17 12.12
CA ALA A 4 29.92 2.81 11.20
C ALA A 4 29.87 1.30 10.91
N LEU A 5 29.90 0.92 9.64
CA LEU A 5 30.07 -0.47 9.21
C LEU A 5 31.57 -0.81 9.10
N ASP A 6 32.36 0.16 8.66
CA ASP A 6 33.82 0.10 8.53
C ASP A 6 34.44 1.50 8.76
N SER A 7 35.68 1.72 8.35
CA SER A 7 36.41 3.00 8.49
C SER A 7 35.88 4.16 7.62
N GLU A 8 35.04 3.87 6.63
CA GLU A 8 34.54 4.83 5.63
C GLU A 8 33.02 4.77 5.51
N THR A 9 32.43 3.57 5.48
CA THR A 9 30.99 3.35 5.29
C THR A 9 30.21 3.51 6.58
N LYS A 10 29.11 4.26 6.51
CA LYS A 10 28.12 4.42 7.56
C LYS A 10 26.71 4.09 7.09
N ILE A 11 25.90 3.63 8.03
CA ILE A 11 24.51 3.27 7.84
C ILE A 11 23.63 3.97 8.88
N ALA A 12 22.43 4.41 8.49
CA ALA A 12 21.37 4.78 9.42
C ALA A 12 20.05 4.17 8.97
N ILE A 13 19.27 3.67 9.92
CA ILE A 13 17.93 3.13 9.67
C ILE A 13 16.94 4.05 10.40
N HIS A 14 16.01 4.62 9.63
CA HIS A 14 14.90 5.42 10.14
C HIS A 14 13.66 4.54 10.12
N VAL A 15 13.27 4.06 11.29
CA VAL A 15 12.14 3.12 11.45
C VAL A 15 10.86 3.91 11.62
N GLU A 16 9.91 3.66 10.73
CA GLU A 16 8.53 4.13 10.83
C GLU A 16 7.69 3.06 11.54
N THR A 17 7.29 3.34 12.77
CA THR A 17 6.45 2.43 13.55
C THR A 17 4.99 2.87 13.50
N SER A 18 4.29 2.59 12.40
CA SER A 18 2.83 2.58 12.44
C SER A 18 2.33 1.28 13.10
N ILE A 19 1.21 1.39 13.80
CA ILE A 19 0.33 0.23 13.98
C ILE A 19 -0.18 -0.18 12.59
N THR A 20 -0.57 -1.44 12.41
CA THR A 20 -0.88 -2.10 11.11
C THR A 20 0.34 -2.46 10.24
N ASP A 21 1.55 -1.98 10.51
CA ASP A 21 2.79 -2.35 9.76
C ASP A 21 3.48 -3.60 10.37
N GLY A 22 2.68 -4.49 10.98
CA GLY A 22 3.19 -5.64 11.72
C GLY A 22 4.09 -5.27 12.91
N PRO A 23 4.87 -6.23 13.45
CA PRO A 23 5.86 -5.97 14.51
C PRO A 23 7.21 -5.47 13.97
N GLY A 24 7.46 -5.55 12.65
CA GLY A 24 8.70 -5.07 12.03
C GLY A 24 8.73 -3.57 11.79
N GLY A 25 7.56 -2.94 11.63
CA GLY A 25 7.47 -1.57 11.14
C GLY A 25 7.84 -1.47 9.65
N ASP A 26 7.96 -0.25 9.18
CA ASP A 26 8.54 0.11 7.89
C ASP A 26 9.86 0.87 8.15
N SER A 27 10.75 1.01 7.15
CA SER A 27 11.99 1.77 7.37
C SER A 27 12.65 2.29 6.11
N ALA A 28 13.19 3.51 6.21
CA ALA A 28 14.11 4.06 5.22
C ALA A 28 15.56 3.83 5.66
N LEU A 29 16.42 3.53 4.70
CA LEU A 29 17.84 3.23 4.88
C LEU A 29 18.69 4.34 4.27
N VAL A 30 19.53 4.98 5.09
CA VAL A 30 20.59 5.88 4.61
C VAL A 30 21.92 5.13 4.63
N VAL A 31 22.63 5.14 3.50
CA VAL A 31 24.02 4.67 3.39
C VAL A 31 24.88 5.85 2.96
N SER A 32 26.03 6.03 3.58
CA SER A 32 26.98 7.08 3.17
C SER A 32 28.41 6.66 3.38
N ASP A 33 29.30 7.12 2.52
CA ASP A 33 30.75 7.01 2.69
C ASP A 33 31.38 8.42 2.65
N LYS A 34 32.69 8.50 2.33
CA LYS A 34 33.41 9.79 2.22
C LYS A 34 33.09 10.58 0.94
N THR A 35 32.38 9.97 -0.02
CA THR A 35 32.20 10.45 -1.40
C THR A 35 30.73 10.58 -1.81
N ALA A 36 29.83 9.77 -1.24
CA ALA A 36 28.44 9.69 -1.64
C ALA A 36 27.48 9.40 -0.47
N ARG A 37 26.22 9.78 -0.64
CA ARG A 37 25.08 9.44 0.22
C ARG A 37 23.90 8.96 -0.60
N LEU A 38 23.37 7.81 -0.19
CA LEU A 38 22.22 7.14 -0.78
C LEU A 38 21.12 7.04 0.28
N VAL A 39 19.90 7.38 -0.11
CA VAL A 39 18.67 7.12 0.66
C VAL A 39 17.86 6.06 -0.10
N ASN A 40 17.81 4.85 0.44
CA ASN A 40 16.87 3.83 0.03
C ASN A 40 15.62 3.92 0.91
N GLN A 41 14.64 4.68 0.43
CA GLN A 41 13.34 4.79 1.07
C GLN A 41 12.47 3.55 0.75
N ASN A 42 12.69 2.88 -0.38
CA ASN A 42 11.84 1.77 -0.83
C ASN A 42 10.34 2.17 -0.79
N ASP A 43 9.48 1.38 -0.18
CA ASP A 43 8.06 1.68 0.05
C ASP A 43 7.76 2.47 1.35
N CYS A 44 8.79 2.82 2.12
CA CYS A 44 8.67 3.51 3.40
C CYS A 44 7.94 4.85 3.28
N ARG A 45 6.86 4.99 4.06
CA ARG A 45 6.00 6.18 4.06
C ARG A 45 6.31 7.14 5.20
N THR A 46 7.59 7.46 5.33
CA THR A 46 8.06 8.35 6.40
C THR A 46 7.41 9.74 6.34
N GLY A 47 6.94 10.18 7.52
CA GLY A 47 6.45 11.54 7.73
C GLY A 47 7.54 12.53 8.13
N ASP A 48 8.72 12.03 8.52
CA ASP A 48 9.86 12.82 9.02
C ASP A 48 10.99 12.84 7.98
N LEU A 49 10.78 13.62 6.92
CA LEU A 49 11.77 13.81 5.86
C LEU A 49 12.98 14.64 6.33
N GLU A 50 12.82 15.43 7.39
CA GLU A 50 13.93 16.16 8.02
C GLU A 50 14.93 15.20 8.66
N SER A 51 14.48 14.09 9.24
CA SER A 51 15.37 13.03 9.74
C SER A 51 16.31 12.47 8.66
N LEU A 52 15.82 12.30 7.43
CA LEU A 52 16.63 11.85 6.29
C LEU A 52 17.61 12.93 5.84
N LEU A 53 17.14 14.17 5.73
CA LEU A 53 17.96 15.35 5.36
C LEU A 53 19.02 15.68 6.41
N SER A 54 18.82 15.32 7.69
CA SER A 54 19.78 15.56 8.78
C SER A 54 21.14 14.89 8.56
N HIS A 55 21.21 13.89 7.68
CA HIS A 55 22.46 13.26 7.26
C HIS A 55 23.28 14.09 6.28
N GLY A 56 22.69 15.08 5.62
CA GLY A 56 23.32 15.93 4.61
C GLY A 56 22.80 15.66 3.17
N PRO A 57 23.38 16.32 2.15
CA PRO A 57 22.94 16.21 0.76
C PRO A 57 22.90 14.77 0.25
N ILE A 58 21.94 14.47 -0.63
CA ILE A 58 21.66 13.12 -1.12
C ILE A 58 22.06 13.02 -2.60
N ASP A 59 22.86 12.01 -2.94
CA ASP A 59 23.27 11.76 -4.32
C ASP A 59 22.27 10.85 -5.04
N LEU A 60 21.82 9.78 -4.37
CA LEU A 60 20.84 8.83 -4.90
C LEU A 60 19.65 8.65 -3.96
N HIS A 61 18.43 8.79 -4.50
CA HIS A 61 17.19 8.50 -3.78
C HIS A 61 16.40 7.38 -4.47
N TRP A 62 16.21 6.26 -3.77
CA TRP A 62 15.43 5.12 -4.25
C TRP A 62 14.08 5.10 -3.55
N LEU A 63 12.98 5.10 -4.32
CA LEU A 63 11.61 5.19 -3.79
C LEU A 63 10.58 4.42 -4.60
N GLN A 64 9.51 4.00 -3.93
CA GLN A 64 8.31 3.46 -4.54
C GLN A 64 7.47 4.55 -5.22
N PHE A 65 7.33 4.42 -6.53
CA PHE A 65 6.42 5.23 -7.35
C PHE A 65 5.13 4.47 -7.73
N SER A 66 5.16 3.14 -7.70
CA SER A 66 4.07 2.23 -8.08
C SER A 66 3.84 1.22 -6.95
N GLY A 67 2.70 1.29 -6.28
CA GLY A 67 2.51 0.70 -4.95
C GLY A 67 1.96 -0.72 -4.92
N ALA A 68 2.40 -1.48 -3.91
CA ALA A 68 1.85 -2.80 -3.57
C ALA A 68 0.46 -2.68 -2.89
N ILE A 69 -0.61 -2.58 -3.69
CA ILE A 69 -2.00 -2.56 -3.22
C ILE A 69 -2.93 -3.19 -4.27
N TRP A 70 -4.10 -3.69 -3.87
CA TRP A 70 -5.08 -4.33 -4.75
C TRP A 70 -6.28 -3.44 -5.15
N TYR A 71 -6.46 -2.29 -4.49
CA TYR A 71 -7.57 -1.37 -4.79
C TYR A 71 -7.24 -0.48 -6.00
N PRO A 72 -8.14 -0.33 -6.99
CA PRO A 72 -9.53 -0.82 -7.06
C PRO A 72 -9.70 -2.14 -7.84
N MET A 73 -8.60 -2.81 -8.22
CA MET A 73 -8.57 -3.94 -9.16
C MET A 73 -9.52 -5.08 -8.79
N VAL A 74 -9.45 -5.53 -7.54
CA VAL A 74 -10.28 -6.61 -7.00
C VAL A 74 -11.71 -6.18 -6.66
N TYR A 75 -12.04 -4.88 -6.66
CA TYR A 75 -13.38 -4.45 -6.24
C TYR A 75 -14.42 -4.66 -7.36
N GLU A 76 -15.59 -5.16 -7.00
CA GLU A 76 -16.77 -5.17 -7.88
C GLU A 76 -17.24 -3.73 -8.06
N GLN A 77 -17.03 -3.21 -9.27
CA GLN A 77 -17.33 -1.85 -9.74
C GLN A 77 -17.60 -1.96 -11.24
N ASP A 78 -18.38 -1.04 -11.81
CA ASP A 78 -18.51 -0.96 -13.25
C ASP A 78 -17.15 -0.61 -13.91
N PRO A 79 -16.94 -0.95 -15.21
CA PRO A 79 -15.65 -0.75 -15.85
C PRO A 79 -15.18 0.71 -15.92
N ALA A 80 -16.10 1.68 -16.06
CA ALA A 80 -15.74 3.08 -16.20
C ALA A 80 -15.31 3.68 -14.85
N THR A 81 -16.07 3.40 -13.78
CA THR A 81 -15.72 3.78 -12.40
C THR A 81 -14.40 3.11 -12.00
N LYS A 82 -14.21 1.81 -12.28
CA LYS A 82 -12.95 1.13 -11.97
C LYS A 82 -11.75 1.76 -12.70
N HIS A 83 -11.91 2.16 -13.96
CA HIS A 83 -10.88 2.85 -14.72
C HIS A 83 -10.56 4.23 -14.11
N GLY A 84 -11.58 5.05 -13.82
CA GLY A 84 -11.38 6.35 -13.18
C GLY A 84 -10.69 6.26 -11.82
N LEU A 85 -11.10 5.29 -10.98
CA LEU A 85 -10.45 5.01 -9.69
C LEU A 85 -9.00 4.53 -9.86
N ALA A 86 -8.69 3.76 -10.91
CA ALA A 86 -7.33 3.30 -11.20
C ALA A 86 -6.42 4.47 -11.62
N GLN A 87 -6.90 5.34 -12.51
CA GLN A 87 -6.18 6.56 -12.91
C GLN A 87 -5.95 7.49 -11.70
N ALA A 88 -6.99 7.80 -10.93
CA ALA A 88 -6.86 8.60 -9.71
C ALA A 88 -5.88 7.98 -8.69
N LYS A 89 -5.80 6.64 -8.64
CA LYS A 89 -4.81 5.94 -7.81
C LYS A 89 -3.39 6.05 -8.36
N ILE A 90 -3.18 6.08 -9.67
CA ILE A 90 -1.87 6.39 -10.27
C ILE A 90 -1.46 7.82 -9.93
N GLU A 91 -2.33 8.80 -10.16
CA GLU A 91 -2.07 10.21 -9.85
C GLU A 91 -1.66 10.40 -8.38
N SER A 92 -2.42 9.84 -7.43
CA SER A 92 -2.12 9.92 -5.99
C SER A 92 -0.78 9.25 -5.62
N GLN A 93 -0.37 8.19 -6.31
CA GLN A 93 0.92 7.54 -6.06
C GLN A 93 2.08 8.36 -6.62
N PHE A 94 1.93 8.91 -7.82
CA PHE A 94 2.95 9.73 -8.46
C PHE A 94 3.12 11.08 -7.77
N ALA A 95 2.03 11.75 -7.36
CA ALA A 95 2.09 12.99 -6.58
C ALA A 95 2.87 12.79 -5.26
N ARG A 96 2.57 11.73 -4.51
CA ARG A 96 3.33 11.37 -3.29
C ARG A 96 4.81 11.13 -3.57
N ALA A 97 5.12 10.38 -4.62
CA ALA A 97 6.50 10.08 -4.98
C ALA A 97 7.26 11.35 -5.42
N ILE A 98 6.63 12.23 -6.20
CA ILE A 98 7.17 13.54 -6.58
C ILE A 98 7.42 14.39 -5.33
N LYS A 99 6.51 14.42 -4.35
CA LYS A 99 6.71 15.16 -3.10
C LYS A 99 7.98 14.73 -2.35
N TYR A 100 8.29 13.43 -2.31
CA TYR A 100 9.56 12.95 -1.74
C TYR A 100 10.77 13.39 -2.58
N VAL A 101 10.69 13.31 -3.92
CA VAL A 101 11.75 13.77 -4.83
C VAL A 101 12.05 15.26 -4.66
N GLU A 102 11.02 16.10 -4.57
CA GLU A 102 11.14 17.54 -4.35
C GLU A 102 11.74 17.86 -2.98
N THR A 103 11.28 17.18 -1.93
CA THR A 103 11.69 17.47 -0.55
C THR A 103 13.11 16.99 -0.25
N LEU A 104 13.48 15.79 -0.73
CA LEU A 104 14.82 15.22 -0.53
C LEU A 104 15.85 15.74 -1.55
N ASN A 105 15.39 16.25 -2.70
CA ASN A 105 16.17 16.95 -3.73
C ASN A 105 17.50 16.25 -4.10
N ALA A 106 17.45 14.93 -4.30
CA ALA A 106 18.64 14.15 -4.62
C ALA A 106 19.17 14.46 -6.03
N ARG A 107 20.49 14.33 -6.23
CA ARG A 107 21.15 14.54 -7.55
C ARG A 107 20.56 13.65 -8.64
N ALA A 108 20.24 12.40 -8.31
CA ALA A 108 19.44 11.52 -9.15
C ALA A 108 18.47 10.64 -8.33
N VAL A 109 17.32 10.38 -8.92
CA VAL A 109 16.27 9.50 -8.39
C VAL A 109 16.34 8.16 -9.11
N VAL A 110 16.11 7.08 -8.38
CA VAL A 110 15.99 5.72 -8.90
C VAL A 110 14.61 5.17 -8.55
N PRO A 111 13.63 5.21 -9.48
CA PRO A 111 12.29 4.70 -9.20
C PRO A 111 12.37 3.17 -9.04
N SER A 112 11.94 2.68 -7.87
CA SER A 112 12.11 1.29 -7.45
C SER A 112 10.82 0.75 -6.81
N ALA A 113 10.91 -0.44 -6.18
CA ALA A 113 9.83 -1.02 -5.36
C ALA A 113 8.46 -1.22 -6.06
N GLY A 114 8.46 -1.34 -7.39
CA GLY A 114 7.30 -1.60 -8.22
C GLY A 114 7.56 -1.31 -9.71
N PRO A 115 6.60 -1.59 -10.61
CA PRO A 115 5.40 -2.40 -10.37
C PRO A 115 5.73 -3.90 -10.24
N PRO A 116 4.82 -4.71 -9.68
CA PRO A 116 4.86 -6.16 -9.88
C PRO A 116 4.64 -6.51 -11.37
N CYS A 117 5.15 -7.66 -11.82
CA CYS A 117 4.73 -8.27 -13.08
C CYS A 117 3.80 -9.45 -12.82
N PHE A 118 2.73 -9.56 -13.61
CA PHE A 118 1.73 -10.61 -13.48
C PHE A 118 1.91 -11.61 -14.63
N LEU A 119 2.63 -12.71 -14.37
CA LEU A 119 2.89 -13.76 -15.37
C LEU A 119 1.78 -14.82 -15.44
N ASP A 120 0.90 -14.88 -14.44
CA ASP A 120 -0.26 -15.77 -14.48
C ASP A 120 -1.33 -15.23 -15.43
N GLU A 121 -1.88 -16.08 -16.31
CA GLU A 121 -2.90 -15.66 -17.27
C GLU A 121 -4.15 -15.07 -16.61
N GLU A 122 -4.54 -15.57 -15.43
CA GLU A 122 -5.67 -15.03 -14.66
C GLU A 122 -5.46 -13.57 -14.23
N LEU A 123 -4.21 -13.13 -14.12
CA LEU A 123 -3.82 -11.81 -13.64
C LEU A 123 -3.07 -10.98 -14.71
N PHE A 124 -2.82 -11.52 -15.90
CA PHE A 124 -1.99 -10.86 -16.93
C PHE A 124 -2.58 -9.51 -17.37
N HIS A 125 -3.90 -9.36 -17.30
CA HIS A 125 -4.64 -8.13 -17.55
C HIS A 125 -4.33 -6.98 -16.56
N LEU A 126 -3.64 -7.25 -15.44
CA LEU A 126 -3.20 -6.24 -14.47
C LEU A 126 -1.87 -5.59 -14.88
N ASN A 127 -1.13 -6.14 -15.84
CA ASN A 127 0.07 -5.47 -16.36
C ASN A 127 -0.34 -4.23 -17.16
N MET A 128 0.18 -3.05 -16.78
CA MET A 128 0.08 -1.85 -17.62
C MET A 128 1.03 -2.01 -18.81
N ILE A 129 0.52 -2.21 -20.02
CA ILE A 129 1.31 -2.52 -21.22
C ILE A 129 1.34 -1.32 -22.16
N THR A 130 0.16 -0.83 -22.55
CA THR A 130 -0.01 0.32 -23.44
C THR A 130 -0.16 1.64 -22.68
N GLY A 131 -0.52 1.58 -21.39
CA GLY A 131 -0.85 2.75 -20.57
C GLY A 131 -2.35 3.05 -20.49
N ASN A 132 -3.17 2.33 -21.26
CA ASN A 132 -4.63 2.48 -21.29
C ASN A 132 -5.37 1.37 -20.52
N GLU A 133 -4.64 0.38 -19.98
CA GLU A 133 -5.25 -0.69 -19.21
C GLU A 133 -5.87 -0.16 -17.91
N THR A 134 -6.96 -0.78 -17.45
CA THR A 134 -7.52 -0.52 -16.11
C THR A 134 -6.63 -1.19 -15.05
N SER A 135 -5.46 -0.58 -14.83
CA SER A 135 -4.42 -1.03 -13.91
C SER A 135 -3.93 0.14 -13.05
N ILE A 136 -3.41 -0.16 -11.85
CA ILE A 136 -2.73 0.80 -10.97
C ILE A 136 -1.21 0.62 -10.94
N PHE A 137 -0.68 -0.20 -11.85
CA PHE A 137 0.71 -0.67 -11.88
C PHE A 137 1.50 -0.13 -13.09
N PRO A 138 1.63 1.20 -13.26
CA PRO A 138 2.51 1.77 -14.26
C PRO A 138 3.97 1.42 -13.94
N ASP A 139 4.80 1.36 -14.98
CA ASP A 139 6.24 1.11 -14.84
C ASP A 139 7.06 2.39 -14.69
N GLN A 140 8.34 2.20 -14.36
CA GLN A 140 9.26 3.28 -14.03
C GLN A 140 9.49 4.25 -15.20
N THR A 141 9.28 3.85 -16.46
CA THR A 141 9.40 4.76 -17.60
C THR A 141 8.37 5.90 -17.52
N LYS A 142 7.15 5.60 -17.03
CA LYS A 142 6.06 6.57 -16.87
C LYS A 142 6.26 7.53 -15.71
N PHE A 143 6.96 7.10 -14.66
CA PHE A 143 7.36 8.02 -13.60
C PHE A 143 8.52 8.92 -14.06
N LEU A 144 9.53 8.37 -14.74
CA LEU A 144 10.64 9.14 -15.34
C LEU A 144 10.16 10.13 -16.41
N GLU A 145 9.10 9.81 -17.17
CA GLU A 145 8.43 10.76 -18.07
C GLU A 145 7.96 12.02 -17.32
N ARG A 146 7.40 11.88 -16.11
CA ARG A 146 6.96 13.03 -15.31
C ARG A 146 8.11 13.80 -14.68
N LEU A 147 9.13 13.11 -14.17
CA LEU A 147 10.32 13.78 -13.64
C LEU A 147 11.01 14.64 -14.72
N ARG A 148 11.03 14.18 -15.99
CA ARG A 148 11.51 14.98 -17.12
C ARG A 148 10.66 16.22 -17.40
N VAL A 149 9.34 16.17 -17.23
CA VAL A 149 8.45 17.35 -17.35
C VAL A 149 8.74 18.37 -16.23
N LEU A 150 9.16 17.91 -15.06
CA LEU A 150 9.63 18.74 -13.94
C LEU A 150 11.11 19.18 -14.09
N GLY A 151 11.72 19.03 -15.27
CA GLY A 151 13.10 19.44 -15.55
C GLY A 151 14.19 18.51 -15.02
N ARG A 152 13.83 17.34 -14.46
CA ARG A 152 14.80 16.34 -14.01
C ARG A 152 15.16 15.37 -15.14
N HIS A 153 16.35 15.54 -15.70
CA HIS A 153 16.81 14.77 -16.86
C HIS A 153 17.85 13.69 -16.54
N ASN A 154 18.35 13.64 -15.30
CA ASN A 154 19.44 12.75 -14.86
C ASN A 154 18.96 11.56 -14.00
N ASP A 155 17.64 11.35 -13.89
CA ASP A 155 17.06 10.26 -13.09
C ASP A 155 17.16 8.90 -13.81
N ILE A 156 17.28 7.83 -13.04
CA ILE A 156 17.90 6.58 -13.51
C ILE A 156 16.85 5.49 -13.74
N LEU A 157 16.82 4.98 -14.98
CA LEU A 157 16.10 3.74 -15.33
C LEU A 157 16.90 2.52 -14.88
N ALA A 158 16.78 2.16 -13.60
CA ALA A 158 17.39 0.95 -13.08
C ALA A 158 16.58 -0.31 -13.46
N ILE A 159 17.31 -1.35 -13.87
CA ILE A 159 16.82 -2.72 -14.10
C ILE A 159 17.77 -3.74 -13.45
N PRO A 160 17.37 -5.01 -13.23
CA PRO A 160 18.25 -6.03 -12.67
C PRO A 160 19.58 -6.15 -13.44
N GLY A 161 20.70 -5.98 -12.74
CA GLY A 161 22.04 -5.94 -13.34
C GLY A 161 22.58 -4.55 -13.70
N THR A 162 21.86 -3.47 -13.36
CA THR A 162 22.38 -2.09 -13.48
C THR A 162 23.41 -1.80 -12.40
N SER A 163 24.55 -1.19 -12.76
CA SER A 163 25.51 -0.61 -11.82
C SER A 163 25.45 0.91 -11.87
N ILE A 164 25.63 1.58 -10.72
CA ILE A 164 25.60 3.04 -10.61
C ILE A 164 26.83 3.49 -9.82
N ASP A 165 27.78 4.14 -10.50
CA ASP A 165 29.03 4.63 -9.92
C ASP A 165 28.89 6.11 -9.56
N VAL A 166 28.83 6.40 -8.26
CA VAL A 166 28.65 7.76 -7.72
C VAL A 166 29.99 8.37 -7.33
N SER A 167 30.16 9.66 -7.62
CA SER A 167 31.29 10.49 -7.21
C SER A 167 30.81 11.93 -6.98
N PRO A 168 31.57 12.79 -6.28
CA PRO A 168 31.16 14.18 -6.03
C PRO A 168 30.79 14.94 -7.31
N GLU A 169 31.52 14.76 -8.42
CA GLU A 169 31.25 15.47 -9.67
C GLU A 169 30.18 14.78 -10.54
N LYS A 170 30.18 13.44 -10.61
CA LYS A 170 29.37 12.68 -11.59
C LYS A 170 28.71 11.42 -11.04
N ILE A 171 27.61 11.03 -11.69
CA ILE A 171 26.94 9.73 -11.52
C ILE A 171 27.02 9.03 -12.88
N ASN A 172 27.57 7.82 -12.92
CA ASN A 172 27.69 7.02 -14.16
C ASN A 172 26.79 5.79 -14.02
N VAL A 173 26.02 5.46 -15.06
CA VAL A 173 25.10 4.31 -15.06
C VAL A 173 25.57 3.31 -16.11
N SER A 174 25.82 2.08 -15.68
CA SER A 174 26.17 0.97 -16.56
C SER A 174 25.00 -0.02 -16.62
N LEU A 175 24.35 -0.11 -17.78
CA LEU A 175 23.27 -1.07 -18.03
C LEU A 175 23.83 -2.48 -18.36
N PRO A 176 23.10 -3.55 -18.01
CA PRO A 176 23.49 -4.92 -18.34
C PRO A 176 23.55 -5.17 -19.86
N LYS A 177 24.69 -5.68 -20.35
CA LYS A 177 25.00 -5.80 -21.80
C LYS A 177 24.17 -6.82 -22.57
N ASN A 178 23.46 -7.72 -21.88
CA ASN A 178 22.74 -8.85 -22.46
C ASN A 178 21.24 -8.58 -22.67
N ILE A 179 20.78 -7.34 -22.48
CA ILE A 179 19.38 -6.95 -22.61
C ILE A 179 19.26 -5.58 -23.31
N ASP A 180 18.35 -5.53 -24.27
CA ASP A 180 17.98 -4.31 -24.98
C ASP A 180 16.84 -3.63 -24.20
N VAL A 181 17.19 -2.66 -23.36
CA VAL A 181 16.26 -2.04 -22.40
C VAL A 181 15.17 -1.25 -23.12
N GLU A 182 15.52 -0.52 -24.18
CA GLU A 182 14.55 0.24 -24.98
C GLU A 182 13.52 -0.69 -25.60
N LYS A 183 13.98 -1.82 -26.16
CA LYS A 183 13.09 -2.84 -26.74
C LYS A 183 12.22 -3.55 -25.71
N VAL A 184 12.69 -3.75 -24.47
CA VAL A 184 11.86 -4.32 -23.39
C VAL A 184 10.63 -3.48 -23.12
N PHE A 185 10.75 -2.15 -23.13
CA PHE A 185 9.60 -1.26 -22.91
C PHE A 185 8.82 -0.97 -24.20
N ALA A 186 9.47 -0.92 -25.36
CA ALA A 186 8.78 -0.73 -26.65
C ALA A 186 7.98 -1.97 -27.12
N GLU A 187 8.48 -3.19 -26.85
CA GLU A 187 7.81 -4.46 -27.16
C GLU A 187 7.27 -5.16 -25.89
N LYS A 188 6.78 -4.38 -24.92
CA LYS A 188 6.50 -4.85 -23.54
C LYS A 188 5.59 -6.09 -23.44
N GLU A 189 4.51 -6.17 -24.22
CA GLU A 189 3.67 -7.37 -24.20
C GLU A 189 4.46 -8.62 -24.61
N LYS A 190 5.21 -8.55 -25.71
CA LYS A 190 6.00 -9.66 -26.24
C LYS A 190 7.12 -10.08 -25.26
N TYR A 191 7.71 -9.12 -24.56
CA TYR A 191 8.63 -9.40 -23.45
C TYR A 191 7.92 -10.17 -22.32
N LEU A 192 6.78 -9.67 -21.83
CA LEU A 192 6.01 -10.31 -20.75
C LEU A 192 5.46 -11.68 -21.13
N ARG A 193 5.01 -11.87 -22.38
CA ARG A 193 4.54 -13.17 -22.92
C ARG A 193 5.67 -14.19 -23.00
N ARG A 194 6.89 -13.77 -23.38
CA ARG A 194 8.08 -14.63 -23.31
C ARG A 194 8.41 -15.00 -21.85
N TYR A 195 8.43 -14.01 -20.96
CA TYR A 195 8.74 -14.22 -19.54
C TYR A 195 7.72 -15.16 -18.87
N GLN A 196 6.43 -15.03 -19.22
CA GLN A 196 5.36 -15.95 -18.85
C GLN A 196 5.60 -17.37 -19.38
N ALA A 197 6.03 -17.52 -20.64
CA ALA A 197 6.34 -18.83 -21.22
C ALA A 197 7.50 -19.53 -20.49
N ASP A 198 8.60 -18.79 -20.24
CA ASP A 198 9.79 -19.24 -19.52
C ASP A 198 9.44 -19.75 -18.10
N TRP A 199 8.47 -19.12 -17.42
CA TRP A 199 8.02 -19.49 -16.06
C TRP A 199 6.75 -20.37 -16.03
N SER A 200 6.19 -20.73 -17.18
CA SER A 200 4.91 -21.43 -17.26
C SER A 200 4.91 -22.81 -16.57
N GLY A 201 6.05 -23.50 -16.54
CA GLY A 201 6.22 -24.75 -15.78
C GLY A 201 6.05 -24.53 -14.28
N TRP A 202 6.84 -23.63 -13.72
CA TRP A 202 6.79 -23.27 -12.31
C TRP A 202 5.39 -22.78 -11.89
N LEU A 203 4.73 -21.96 -12.70
CA LEU A 203 3.35 -21.50 -12.43
C LEU A 203 2.33 -22.64 -12.35
N ARG A 204 2.43 -23.65 -13.22
CA ARG A 204 1.56 -24.83 -13.17
C ARG A 204 1.83 -25.67 -11.91
N ASP A 205 3.09 -25.88 -11.58
CA ASP A 205 3.51 -26.66 -10.42
C ASP A 205 3.11 -25.96 -9.11
N GLU A 206 3.17 -24.63 -9.05
CA GLU A 206 2.72 -23.84 -7.91
C GLU A 206 1.19 -23.91 -7.74
N LYS A 207 0.41 -23.72 -8.82
CA LYS A 207 -1.05 -23.91 -8.78
C LYS A 207 -1.46 -25.33 -8.38
N ALA A 208 -0.71 -26.34 -8.81
CA ALA A 208 -0.99 -27.73 -8.45
C ALA A 208 -0.90 -27.98 -6.92
N LYS A 209 -0.05 -27.23 -6.20
CA LYS A 209 0.03 -27.30 -4.73
C LYS A 209 -1.25 -26.81 -4.04
N TRP A 210 -2.04 -25.94 -4.69
CA TRP A 210 -3.27 -25.41 -4.11
C TRP A 210 -4.39 -26.45 -4.06
N SER A 211 -4.25 -27.58 -4.78
CA SER A 211 -5.21 -28.67 -4.74
C SER A 211 -5.13 -29.42 -3.40
N THR A 212 -6.04 -29.06 -2.49
CA THR A 212 -6.18 -29.64 -1.14
C THR A 212 -6.73 -31.07 -1.12
N SER A 213 -7.15 -31.61 -2.27
CA SER A 213 -7.76 -32.94 -2.49
C SER A 213 -6.91 -34.16 -2.09
N LYS A 214 -5.81 -34.01 -1.35
CA LYS A 214 -4.87 -35.09 -1.00
C LYS A 214 -5.41 -36.09 0.03
N SER A 215 -6.47 -35.79 0.77
CA SER A 215 -7.00 -36.63 1.86
C SER A 215 -8.44 -37.13 1.69
N GLY A 216 -9.20 -36.61 0.72
CA GLY A 216 -10.62 -36.95 0.52
C GLY A 216 -11.59 -36.48 1.63
N ALA A 217 -11.08 -36.03 2.77
CA ALA A 217 -11.86 -35.45 3.86
C ALA A 217 -12.13 -33.96 3.60
N GLN A 218 -13.37 -33.52 3.81
CA GLN A 218 -13.74 -32.11 3.72
C GLN A 218 -13.15 -31.33 4.91
N PHE A 219 -12.32 -30.31 4.62
CA PHE A 219 -11.80 -29.43 5.66
C PHE A 219 -12.92 -28.53 6.21
N ASP A 220 -13.20 -28.62 7.51
CA ASP A 220 -14.18 -27.76 8.18
C ASP A 220 -13.62 -26.36 8.40
N ILE A 221 -13.73 -25.53 7.36
CA ILE A 221 -13.33 -24.12 7.39
C ILE A 221 -14.12 -23.34 8.44
N ILE A 222 -15.40 -23.65 8.67
CA ILE A 222 -16.23 -22.89 9.61
C ILE A 222 -15.78 -23.17 11.04
N GLY A 223 -15.66 -24.44 11.45
CA GLY A 223 -15.12 -24.79 12.77
C GLY A 223 -13.67 -24.33 12.97
N ALA A 224 -12.84 -24.41 11.92
CA ALA A 224 -11.47 -23.91 11.95
C ALA A 224 -11.40 -22.38 12.11
N LEU A 225 -12.28 -21.62 11.48
CA LEU A 225 -12.40 -20.17 11.64
C LEU A 225 -13.02 -19.81 13.00
N GLN A 226 -14.07 -20.49 13.46
CA GLN A 226 -14.67 -20.27 14.79
C GLN A 226 -13.61 -20.38 15.90
N THR A 227 -12.84 -21.48 15.89
CA THR A 227 -11.75 -21.74 16.84
C THR A 227 -10.66 -20.67 16.85
N TRP A 228 -10.49 -19.92 15.76
CA TRP A 228 -9.40 -18.95 15.57
C TRP A 228 -9.85 -17.49 15.70
N PHE A 229 -10.93 -17.13 15.01
CA PHE A 229 -11.42 -15.75 14.93
C PHE A 229 -12.27 -15.36 16.13
N GLU A 230 -13.10 -16.26 16.70
CA GLU A 230 -13.99 -15.86 17.82
C GLU A 230 -13.21 -15.38 19.06
N PRO A 231 -12.13 -16.06 19.52
CA PRO A 231 -11.31 -15.52 20.61
C PRO A 231 -10.67 -14.16 20.28
N LEU A 232 -10.38 -13.88 19.02
CA LEU A 232 -9.83 -12.59 18.58
C LEU A 232 -10.91 -11.50 18.48
N LEU A 233 -12.14 -11.87 18.10
CA LEU A 233 -13.30 -10.99 18.07
C LEU A 233 -13.73 -10.62 19.50
N ASP A 234 -13.72 -11.57 20.44
CA ASP A 234 -13.99 -11.32 21.85
C ASP A 234 -12.97 -10.34 22.46
N LEU A 235 -11.70 -10.40 22.05
CA LEU A 235 -10.63 -9.48 22.45
C LEU A 235 -10.73 -8.07 21.82
N ALA A 236 -11.60 -7.85 20.82
CA ALA A 236 -11.55 -6.64 19.98
C ALA A 236 -12.88 -5.85 19.86
N PRO A 237 -13.55 -5.47 20.98
CA PRO A 237 -14.84 -4.78 20.93
C PRO A 237 -14.82 -3.41 20.23
N ALA A 238 -13.79 -2.57 20.41
CA ALA A 238 -13.68 -1.27 19.75
C ALA A 238 -13.44 -1.43 18.23
N LEU A 239 -12.60 -2.39 17.84
CA LEU A 239 -12.39 -2.73 16.43
C LEU A 239 -13.70 -3.19 15.77
N ARG A 240 -14.46 -4.06 16.45
CA ARG A 240 -15.78 -4.54 15.98
C ARG A 240 -16.79 -3.40 15.83
N ALA A 241 -16.80 -2.45 16.77
CA ALA A 241 -17.62 -1.25 16.67
C ALA A 241 -17.24 -0.38 15.46
N GLY A 242 -15.93 -0.16 15.22
CA GLY A 242 -15.42 0.59 14.07
C GLY A 242 -15.68 -0.09 12.71
N ILE A 243 -15.81 -1.42 12.67
CA ILE A 243 -16.21 -2.15 11.44
C ILE A 243 -17.69 -1.90 11.09
N GLY A 244 -18.57 -1.80 12.08
CA GLY A 244 -19.97 -1.36 11.92
C GLY A 244 -20.93 -2.30 11.18
N ALA A 245 -20.44 -3.25 10.37
CA ALA A 245 -21.26 -4.17 9.59
C ALA A 245 -20.64 -5.57 9.45
N ASN A 246 -21.45 -6.60 9.20
CA ASN A 246 -20.95 -7.97 9.01
C ASN A 246 -20.19 -8.13 7.68
N CYS A 247 -19.31 -9.11 7.62
CA CYS A 247 -18.57 -9.48 6.41
C CYS A 247 -18.94 -10.90 5.93
N LEU A 248 -19.35 -11.02 4.68
CA LEU A 248 -19.58 -12.29 4.00
C LEU A 248 -18.30 -12.76 3.27
N ILE A 249 -17.75 -13.91 3.66
CA ILE A 249 -16.77 -14.64 2.85
C ILE A 249 -17.54 -15.68 2.04
N ARG A 250 -17.49 -15.56 0.70
CA ARG A 250 -18.16 -16.46 -0.23
C ARG A 250 -17.14 -17.22 -1.06
N THR A 251 -17.35 -18.52 -1.22
CA THR A 251 -16.61 -19.36 -2.16
C THR A 251 -17.58 -20.04 -3.12
N ARG A 252 -17.08 -20.90 -4.02
CA ARG A 252 -17.92 -21.75 -4.88
C ARG A 252 -18.66 -22.87 -4.13
N LYS A 253 -18.30 -23.15 -2.86
CA LYS A 253 -18.84 -24.29 -2.08
C LYS A 253 -19.53 -23.87 -0.78
N ILE A 254 -19.09 -22.78 -0.15
CA ILE A 254 -19.60 -22.35 1.16
C ILE A 254 -19.70 -20.82 1.24
N GLU A 255 -20.58 -20.37 2.14
CA GLU A 255 -20.79 -18.97 2.48
C GLU A 255 -20.72 -18.82 4.00
N ILE A 256 -19.82 -17.94 4.47
CA ILE A 256 -19.47 -17.76 5.87
C ILE A 256 -19.68 -16.30 6.24
N LEU A 257 -20.41 -16.04 7.32
CA LEU A 257 -20.59 -14.71 7.87
C LEU A 257 -19.64 -14.50 9.07
N ILE A 258 -18.83 -13.45 9.01
CA ILE A 258 -18.18 -12.88 10.20
C ILE A 258 -19.15 -11.85 10.77
N ASN A 259 -19.80 -12.22 11.88
CA ASN A 259 -20.74 -11.39 12.60
C ASN A 259 -19.99 -10.52 13.61
N PHE A 260 -19.51 -9.36 13.18
CA PHE A 260 -18.74 -8.47 14.04
C PHE A 260 -19.56 -7.89 15.21
N GLN A 261 -20.88 -7.77 15.07
CA GLN A 261 -21.74 -7.33 16.20
C GLN A 261 -21.72 -8.36 17.33
N LYS A 262 -21.94 -9.65 17.02
CA LYS A 262 -21.96 -10.75 18.00
C LYS A 262 -20.57 -11.30 18.37
N GLY A 263 -19.54 -11.00 17.58
CA GLY A 263 -18.22 -11.61 17.72
C GLY A 263 -18.16 -13.08 17.27
N LYS A 264 -18.99 -13.47 16.29
CA LYS A 264 -19.18 -14.88 15.89
C LYS A 264 -18.88 -15.16 14.42
N VAL A 265 -18.47 -16.39 14.13
CA VAL A 265 -18.36 -16.92 12.77
C VAL A 265 -19.50 -17.90 12.54
N GLU A 266 -20.43 -17.53 11.66
CA GLU A 266 -21.69 -18.23 11.42
C GLU A 266 -21.76 -18.72 9.97
N LYS A 267 -22.53 -19.78 9.69
CA LYS A 267 -22.90 -20.11 8.30
C LYS A 267 -23.82 -19.01 7.76
N PHE A 268 -23.61 -18.60 6.51
CA PHE A 268 -24.52 -17.66 5.86
C PHE A 268 -25.87 -18.33 5.54
N THR A 269 -26.95 -17.65 5.89
CA THR A 269 -28.34 -18.05 5.68
C THR A 269 -29.24 -16.87 5.27
N GLY A 270 -28.64 -15.77 4.77
CA GLY A 270 -29.36 -14.55 4.36
C GLY A 270 -29.29 -13.39 5.36
N GLN A 271 -28.33 -13.38 6.29
CA GLN A 271 -28.08 -12.24 7.18
C GLN A 271 -27.64 -10.99 6.40
N SER A 272 -27.81 -9.80 6.97
CA SER A 272 -27.26 -8.56 6.39
C SER A 272 -25.73 -8.49 6.52
N PHE A 273 -25.07 -7.93 5.52
CA PHE A 273 -23.62 -7.68 5.49
C PHE A 273 -23.33 -6.34 4.78
N GLY A 274 -22.27 -5.65 5.21
CA GLY A 274 -21.77 -4.43 4.57
C GLY A 274 -20.52 -4.67 3.72
N PHE A 275 -19.90 -5.85 3.86
CA PHE A 275 -18.67 -6.23 3.16
C PHE A 275 -18.80 -7.66 2.61
N ARG A 276 -18.21 -7.91 1.44
CA ARG A 276 -18.15 -9.24 0.83
C ARG A 276 -16.76 -9.50 0.24
N PHE A 277 -16.26 -10.72 0.43
CA PHE A 277 -15.03 -11.22 -0.20
C PHE A 277 -15.35 -12.54 -0.90
N ASP A 278 -15.26 -12.55 -2.23
CA ASP A 278 -15.33 -13.78 -3.03
C ASP A 278 -13.93 -14.37 -3.17
N ILE A 279 -13.72 -15.53 -2.55
CA ILE A 279 -12.40 -16.17 -2.44
C ILE A 279 -12.45 -17.57 -3.08
N PRO A 280 -11.48 -17.95 -3.94
CA PRO A 280 -11.33 -19.32 -4.41
C PRO A 280 -11.22 -20.28 -3.22
N GLN A 281 -12.02 -21.35 -3.22
CA GLN A 281 -12.14 -22.27 -2.09
C GLN A 281 -10.76 -22.79 -1.63
N GLU A 282 -9.94 -23.16 -2.60
CA GLU A 282 -8.60 -23.72 -2.44
C GLU A 282 -7.67 -22.73 -1.71
N LEU A 283 -7.76 -21.44 -2.04
CA LEU A 283 -6.97 -20.39 -1.38
C LEU A 283 -7.47 -20.12 0.04
N LEU A 284 -8.80 -20.15 0.27
CA LEU A 284 -9.36 -20.03 1.63
C LEU A 284 -8.91 -21.19 2.53
N GLU A 285 -8.91 -22.42 2.01
CA GLU A 285 -8.43 -23.60 2.74
C GLU A 285 -6.94 -23.47 3.11
N ILE A 286 -6.10 -22.98 2.20
CA ILE A 286 -4.66 -22.76 2.45
C ILE A 286 -4.42 -21.70 3.53
N ILE A 287 -5.05 -20.53 3.44
CA ILE A 287 -4.79 -19.44 4.41
C ILE A 287 -5.34 -19.74 5.80
N VAL A 288 -6.43 -20.52 5.89
CA VAL A 288 -7.00 -20.95 7.18
C VAL A 288 -6.22 -22.10 7.80
N SER A 289 -5.78 -23.09 7.01
CA SER A 289 -4.96 -24.21 7.49
C SER A 289 -3.56 -23.77 7.92
N ASN A 290 -2.94 -22.84 7.19
CA ASN A 290 -1.65 -22.23 7.57
C ASN A 290 -1.75 -21.22 8.73
N ARG A 291 -2.96 -20.92 9.23
CA ARG A 291 -3.21 -19.88 10.26
C ARG A 291 -2.55 -18.54 9.91
N ALA A 292 -2.67 -18.10 8.65
CA ALA A 292 -2.00 -16.89 8.16
C ALA A 292 -2.47 -15.65 8.93
N VAL A 293 -1.62 -15.10 9.80
CA VAL A 293 -2.00 -14.03 10.75
C VAL A 293 -2.16 -12.63 10.12
N ASP A 294 -1.80 -12.49 8.85
CA ASP A 294 -1.84 -11.23 8.09
C ASP A 294 -2.32 -11.52 6.66
N TRP A 295 -3.64 -11.44 6.44
CA TRP A 295 -4.22 -11.70 5.12
C TRP A 295 -3.91 -10.58 4.12
N SER A 296 -3.53 -9.38 4.56
CA SER A 296 -3.06 -8.33 3.64
C SER A 296 -1.82 -8.81 2.90
N ASN A 297 -0.81 -9.26 3.67
CA ASN A 297 0.45 -9.71 3.10
C ASN A 297 0.34 -11.12 2.47
N SER A 298 -0.24 -12.08 3.20
CA SER A 298 -0.25 -13.48 2.80
C SER A 298 -1.31 -13.85 1.75
N PHE A 299 -2.27 -12.96 1.44
CA PHE A 299 -3.35 -13.29 0.51
C PHE A 299 -3.81 -12.12 -0.38
N PHE A 300 -4.21 -10.98 0.16
CA PHE A 300 -4.86 -9.93 -0.62
C PHE A 300 -3.92 -9.28 -1.65
N LEU A 301 -2.60 -9.22 -1.40
CA LEU A 301 -1.61 -8.82 -2.41
C LEU A 301 -1.51 -9.77 -3.62
N SER A 302 -2.11 -10.97 -3.58
CA SER A 302 -2.21 -11.85 -4.75
C SER A 302 -3.22 -11.37 -5.81
N CYS A 303 -4.12 -10.43 -5.47
CA CYS A 303 -5.25 -10.01 -6.28
C CYS A 303 -6.24 -11.13 -6.67
N ARG A 304 -6.18 -12.33 -6.06
CA ARG A 304 -7.05 -13.50 -6.39
C ARG A 304 -8.34 -13.57 -5.58
N PHE A 305 -9.03 -12.44 -5.46
CA PHE A 305 -10.35 -12.36 -4.83
C PHE A 305 -11.15 -11.25 -5.47
N ILE A 306 -12.47 -11.22 -5.22
CA ILE A 306 -13.31 -10.06 -5.54
C ILE A 306 -13.80 -9.48 -4.21
N ALA A 307 -13.78 -8.16 -4.09
CA ALA A 307 -14.26 -7.43 -2.92
C ALA A 307 -15.50 -6.60 -3.27
N TRP A 308 -16.46 -6.52 -2.36
CA TRP A 308 -17.57 -5.59 -2.45
C TRP A 308 -17.82 -4.95 -1.08
N ARG A 309 -18.27 -3.69 -1.07
CA ARG A 309 -18.63 -2.93 0.12
C ARG A 309 -19.86 -2.07 -0.16
N SER A 310 -20.69 -1.84 0.85
CA SER A 310 -21.92 -1.03 0.73
C SER A 310 -21.68 0.49 0.85
N GLY A 311 -20.53 0.91 1.37
CA GLY A 311 -20.20 2.31 1.67
C GLY A 311 -18.74 2.65 1.40
N GLU A 312 -18.17 3.55 2.21
CA GLU A 312 -16.82 4.07 2.00
C GLU A 312 -15.69 3.15 2.50
N PHE A 313 -14.43 3.60 2.41
CA PHE A 313 -13.30 2.82 2.90
C PHE A 313 -13.36 2.68 4.42
N ASN A 314 -13.61 1.46 4.88
CA ASN A 314 -13.49 1.08 6.27
C ASN A 314 -12.10 0.47 6.52
N GLU A 315 -11.26 1.19 7.27
CA GLU A 315 -9.93 0.72 7.66
C GLU A 315 -9.94 -0.27 8.82
N TYR A 316 -10.99 -0.32 9.64
CA TYR A 316 -11.10 -1.25 10.76
C TYR A 316 -11.21 -2.71 10.25
N ILE A 317 -11.97 -2.98 9.19
CA ILE A 317 -12.05 -4.33 8.60
C ILE A 317 -10.73 -4.74 7.93
N TYR A 318 -10.04 -3.79 7.30
CA TYR A 318 -8.69 -4.00 6.77
C TYR A 318 -7.70 -4.35 7.90
N ASN A 319 -7.76 -3.63 9.01
CA ASN A 319 -6.92 -3.86 10.17
C ASN A 319 -7.22 -5.20 10.87
N PHE A 320 -8.49 -5.63 10.92
CA PHE A 320 -8.87 -6.96 11.40
C PHE A 320 -8.17 -8.08 10.61
N PHE A 321 -8.28 -8.07 9.28
CA PHE A 321 -7.64 -9.08 8.42
C PHE A 321 -6.09 -9.04 8.45
N LYS A 322 -5.49 -7.91 8.83
CA LYS A 322 -4.04 -7.80 9.12
C LYS A 322 -3.61 -8.34 10.49
N SER A 323 -4.55 -8.65 11.39
CA SER A 323 -4.31 -8.77 12.83
C SER A 323 -4.78 -10.09 13.43
N LEU A 324 -4.73 -11.18 12.68
CA LEU A 324 -5.33 -12.46 13.05
C LEU A 324 -4.47 -13.30 14.02
N SER A 325 -3.86 -12.63 15.01
CA SER A 325 -3.18 -13.24 16.17
C SER A 325 -3.44 -12.41 17.43
N VAL A 326 -3.33 -13.01 18.62
CA VAL A 326 -3.61 -12.32 19.90
C VAL A 326 -2.78 -11.05 20.06
N GLU A 327 -1.48 -11.10 19.75
CA GLU A 327 -0.56 -9.95 19.81
C GLU A 327 -1.00 -8.81 18.87
N ARG A 328 -1.23 -9.14 17.59
CA ARG A 328 -1.62 -8.14 16.59
C ARG A 328 -3.00 -7.57 16.89
N MET A 329 -3.96 -8.42 17.26
CA MET A 329 -5.32 -8.01 17.60
C MET A 329 -5.35 -7.09 18.83
N THR A 330 -4.58 -7.41 19.89
CA THR A 330 -4.46 -6.56 21.09
C THR A 330 -3.97 -5.15 20.74
N ARG A 331 -2.98 -5.05 19.84
CA ARG A 331 -2.44 -3.76 19.39
C ARG A 331 -3.46 -2.99 18.54
N THR A 332 -4.15 -3.67 17.63
CA THR A 332 -5.16 -3.10 16.74
C THR A 332 -6.43 -2.67 17.51
N GLU A 333 -6.83 -3.40 18.54
CA GLU A 333 -7.92 -3.02 19.46
C GLU A 333 -7.57 -1.76 20.25
N ARG A 334 -6.36 -1.66 20.80
CA ARG A 334 -5.91 -0.44 21.51
C ARG A 334 -5.93 0.80 20.59
N GLU A 335 -5.55 0.62 19.33
CA GLU A 335 -5.64 1.68 18.32
C GLU A 335 -7.10 2.03 17.98
N ALA A 336 -7.98 1.05 17.79
CA ALA A 336 -9.39 1.31 17.56
C ALA A 336 -10.03 2.03 18.76
N ALA A 337 -9.71 1.63 19.98
CA ALA A 337 -10.18 2.26 21.21
C ALA A 337 -9.65 3.70 21.38
N SER A 338 -8.36 3.97 21.08
CA SER A 338 -7.86 5.35 21.13
C SER A 338 -8.49 6.25 20.06
N ARG A 339 -8.79 5.71 18.88
CA ARG A 339 -9.49 6.38 17.78
C ARG A 339 -10.98 6.59 18.01
N LEU A 340 -11.62 5.82 18.90
CA LEU A 340 -12.99 6.11 19.36
C LEU A 340 -12.99 7.13 20.52
N ASN A 341 -11.90 7.23 21.28
CA ASN A 341 -11.72 8.15 22.40
C ASN A 341 -11.01 9.46 22.01
N VAL A 342 -11.20 9.99 20.79
CA VAL A 342 -10.37 11.08 20.23
C VAL A 342 -10.31 12.31 21.15
N ASN A 343 -9.25 12.39 21.94
CA ASN A 343 -8.82 13.62 22.55
C ASN A 343 -8.02 14.38 21.50
N ASN A 344 -8.58 15.48 21.02
CA ASN A 344 -8.06 16.22 19.89
C ASN A 344 -7.00 17.21 20.38
N ASP A 345 -5.74 16.80 20.45
CA ASP A 345 -4.66 17.76 20.69
C ASP A 345 -4.65 18.80 19.56
N LEU A 346 -4.59 20.07 19.96
CA LEU A 346 -4.96 21.26 19.19
C LEU A 346 -3.82 22.27 19.11
N SER A 347 -2.63 21.88 19.56
CA SER A 347 -1.49 22.78 19.80
C SER A 347 -0.84 23.31 18.52
N ASP A 348 -0.87 22.55 17.42
CA ASP A 348 -0.30 22.93 16.13
C ASP A 348 -1.40 23.12 15.07
N GLU A 349 -1.85 24.36 14.87
CA GLU A 349 -2.57 24.76 13.65
C GLU A 349 -1.59 25.25 12.59
N ILE A 350 -1.92 25.01 11.32
CA ILE A 350 -1.17 25.49 10.15
C ILE A 350 -2.09 26.25 9.19
N GLU A 351 -1.46 27.04 8.33
CA GLU A 351 -2.14 27.74 7.26
C GLU A 351 -1.81 27.10 5.91
N ILE A 352 -2.83 26.77 5.11
CA ILE A 352 -2.68 26.35 3.72
C ILE A 352 -3.65 27.19 2.89
N GLY A 353 -3.11 28.11 2.08
CA GLY A 353 -3.89 29.11 1.35
C GLY A 353 -4.77 29.94 2.27
N ASP A 354 -6.07 29.97 1.94
CA ASP A 354 -7.13 30.70 2.66
C ASP A 354 -7.62 30.00 3.94
N TYR A 355 -7.05 28.85 4.33
CA TYR A 355 -7.58 28.02 5.41
C TYR A 355 -6.59 27.86 6.56
N VAL A 356 -7.12 27.80 7.78
CA VAL A 356 -6.42 27.39 9.01
C VAL A 356 -6.94 26.02 9.41
N MET A 357 -6.04 25.07 9.64
CA MET A 357 -6.40 23.68 9.95
C MET A 357 -5.41 23.04 10.92
N GLN A 358 -5.81 21.92 11.54
CA GLN A 358 -4.88 21.10 12.34
C GLN A 358 -3.69 20.64 11.49
N ARG A 359 -2.47 20.68 12.04
CA ARG A 359 -1.25 20.30 11.33
C ARG A 359 -1.21 18.82 10.93
N LYS A 360 -1.72 17.94 11.79
CA LYS A 360 -1.61 16.49 11.62
C LYS A 360 -2.90 15.91 11.06
N CYS A 361 -2.81 15.19 9.96
CA CYS A 361 -3.93 14.55 9.28
C CYS A 361 -4.65 13.53 10.21
N PRO A 362 -5.99 13.58 10.36
CA PRO A 362 -6.73 12.71 11.27
C PRO A 362 -6.68 11.22 10.92
N HIS A 363 -6.15 10.84 9.74
CA HIS A 363 -5.95 9.44 9.37
C HIS A 363 -4.78 8.76 10.12
N ARG A 364 -3.57 9.28 9.97
CA ARG A 364 -2.30 8.70 10.45
C ARG A 364 -1.24 9.77 10.76
N GLN A 365 -1.68 10.93 11.25
CA GLN A 365 -0.79 12.01 11.70
C GLN A 365 0.22 12.52 10.65
N ALA A 366 -0.08 12.35 9.36
CA ALA A 366 0.69 12.93 8.27
C ALA A 366 0.77 14.45 8.44
N ASP A 367 1.95 15.04 8.24
CA ASP A 367 2.10 16.49 8.35
C ASP A 367 1.50 17.19 7.13
N LEU A 368 0.37 17.86 7.32
CA LEU A 368 -0.35 18.54 6.24
C LEU A 368 0.39 19.79 5.75
N SER A 369 1.37 20.35 6.48
CA SER A 369 2.22 21.41 5.92
C SER A 369 3.18 20.89 4.84
N VAL A 370 3.42 19.57 4.81
CA VAL A 370 4.25 18.88 3.81
C VAL A 370 3.37 18.22 2.75
N PHE A 371 2.35 17.47 3.19
CA PHE A 371 1.55 16.58 2.35
C PHE A 371 0.10 17.05 2.11
N GLY A 372 -0.27 18.27 2.52
CA GLY A 372 -1.59 18.85 2.28
C GLY A 372 -1.63 19.64 0.97
N GLU A 373 -2.52 19.25 0.06
CA GLU A 373 -2.73 19.90 -1.24
C GLU A 373 -4.18 20.36 -1.36
N ILE A 374 -4.42 21.65 -1.62
CA ILE A 374 -5.76 22.21 -1.80
C ILE A 374 -6.09 22.29 -3.28
N ASN A 375 -7.25 21.76 -3.67
CA ASN A 375 -7.84 21.94 -4.99
C ASN A 375 -9.31 22.39 -4.85
N GLY A 376 -9.56 23.69 -5.08
CA GLY A 376 -10.88 24.30 -4.91
C GLY A 376 -11.35 24.26 -3.46
N ALA A 377 -12.34 23.41 -3.18
CA ALA A 377 -12.91 23.19 -1.85
C ALA A 377 -12.48 21.86 -1.20
N GLU A 378 -11.52 21.14 -1.79
CA GLU A 378 -11.01 19.87 -1.26
C GLU A 378 -9.55 20.00 -0.80
N LEU A 379 -9.21 19.44 0.37
CA LEU A 379 -7.84 19.13 0.76
C LEU A 379 -7.56 17.64 0.53
N THR A 380 -6.51 17.32 -0.22
CA THR A 380 -5.95 15.97 -0.30
C THR A 380 -4.68 15.88 0.55
N CYS A 381 -4.61 14.87 1.42
CA CYS A 381 -3.40 14.44 2.12
C CYS A 381 -2.62 13.45 1.23
N SER A 382 -1.66 13.91 0.43
CA SER A 382 -0.98 13.10 -0.59
C SER A 382 -0.18 11.91 -0.05
N LEU A 383 0.27 11.95 1.22
CA LEU A 383 0.92 10.79 1.87
C LEU A 383 0.03 9.53 1.89
N HIS A 384 -1.29 9.71 2.05
CA HIS A 384 -2.24 8.61 2.24
C HIS A 384 -3.42 8.61 1.23
N GLY A 385 -3.62 9.68 0.47
CA GLY A 385 -4.75 9.85 -0.44
C GLY A 385 -6.09 10.11 0.25
N TRP A 386 -6.07 10.62 1.49
CA TRP A 386 -7.29 11.00 2.23
C TRP A 386 -7.75 12.38 1.81
N ARG A 387 -9.05 12.56 1.62
CA ARG A 387 -9.63 13.77 1.03
C ARG A 387 -10.68 14.37 1.96
N PHE A 388 -10.64 15.67 2.15
CA PHE A 388 -11.50 16.39 3.10
C PHE A 388 -12.14 17.59 2.42
N ASP A 389 -13.43 17.80 2.66
CA ASP A 389 -14.11 19.04 2.27
C ASP A 389 -13.65 20.17 3.20
N LEU A 390 -13.27 21.31 2.63
CA LEU A 390 -12.75 22.48 3.35
C LEU A 390 -13.86 23.38 3.91
N THR A 391 -15.13 23.11 3.59
CA THR A 391 -16.28 23.88 4.09
C THR A 391 -16.68 23.48 5.52
N ASP A 392 -16.60 22.20 5.86
CA ASP A 392 -16.98 21.64 7.16
C ASP A 392 -15.98 20.62 7.73
N GLY A 393 -14.96 20.23 6.97
CA GLY A 393 -13.94 19.27 7.36
C GLY A 393 -14.30 17.80 7.11
N HIS A 394 -15.46 17.46 6.55
CA HIS A 394 -15.85 16.05 6.43
C HIS A 394 -14.93 15.27 5.49
N CYS A 395 -14.70 14.00 5.81
CA CYS A 395 -13.85 13.12 5.01
C CYS A 395 -14.64 12.52 3.84
N LEU A 396 -14.16 12.72 2.62
CA LEU A 396 -14.83 12.41 1.35
C LEU A 396 -14.62 10.97 0.87
N ASN A 397 -13.76 10.19 1.54
CA ASN A 397 -13.45 8.81 1.13
C ASN A 397 -13.34 7.79 2.28
N ALA A 398 -13.80 8.15 3.47
CA ALA A 398 -13.91 7.29 4.65
C ALA A 398 -14.75 7.95 5.75
N GLU A 399 -15.41 7.14 6.59
CA GLU A 399 -16.31 7.63 7.64
C GLU A 399 -15.57 8.13 8.90
N ASN A 400 -16.20 9.06 9.64
CA ASN A 400 -15.83 9.49 11.00
C ASN A 400 -14.38 9.99 11.19
N ARG A 401 -13.81 10.69 10.20
CA ARG A 401 -12.50 11.37 10.32
C ARG A 401 -12.52 12.83 9.89
N PRO A 402 -13.31 13.70 10.54
CA PRO A 402 -13.32 15.11 10.18
C PRO A 402 -11.93 15.75 10.40
N LEU A 403 -11.49 16.54 9.43
CA LEU A 403 -10.39 17.47 9.56
C LEU A 403 -10.90 18.73 10.27
N LYS A 404 -10.27 19.17 11.36
CA LYS A 404 -10.53 20.51 11.89
C LYS A 404 -9.95 21.54 10.93
N VAL A 405 -10.83 22.26 10.25
CA VAL A 405 -10.49 23.33 9.31
C VAL A 405 -11.48 24.48 9.45
N ARG A 406 -11.01 25.70 9.21
CA ARG A 406 -11.83 26.90 9.03
C ARG A 406 -11.21 27.78 7.95
N LYS A 407 -12.03 28.58 7.28
CA LYS A 407 -11.51 29.66 6.44
C LYS A 407 -10.90 30.74 7.34
N LYS A 408 -9.80 31.36 6.90
CA LYS A 408 -9.23 32.55 7.53
C LYS A 408 -10.28 33.65 7.57
N THR A 409 -10.57 34.14 8.76
CA THR A 409 -11.16 35.46 8.96
C THR A 409 -10.04 36.47 8.79
N GLY A 410 -10.18 37.37 7.81
CA GLY A 410 -9.20 38.44 7.52
C GLY A 410 -9.25 39.60 8.49
#